data_AF-A0A3R6S6Q6-F1
#
_entry.id   AF-A0A3R6S6Q6-F1
#
_cell.length_a   1.000
_cell.length_b   1.000
_cell.length_c   1.000
_cell.angle_alpha   90.00
_cell.angle_beta   90.00
_cell.angle_gamma   90.00
#
_symmetry.space_group_name_H-M   'P 1'
#
loop_
_entity.id
_entity.type
_entity.pdbx_description
1 polymer ?
#
loop_
_entity_poly.entity_id
_entity_poly.type
_entity_poly.pdbx_seq_one_letter_code
_entity_poly.pdbx_strand_id
1 'polypeptide(L)'
;MNIQNISKTDKKVVVELNSDDLVNICNALYATYDRYKKNPRFLQLYSDLMMARDLCQYGHLDDFSLQSIVKCRNSSEQGLDGVLSDDDIDTFNSYLENNDIPAAFGNSDWCAVYKKIVGDHGKFRAGEKIKNWMAREE
;
A
#
# COMPACT_ATOMS: atom_id res chain seq x y z
N MET A 1 1.83 1.00 28.66
CA MET A 1 0.61 0.25 28.33
C MET A 1 -0.27 0.09 29.56
N ASN A 2 -1.58 0.33 29.44
CA ASN A 2 -2.57 0.10 30.49
C ASN A 2 -3.75 -0.75 29.96
N ILE A 3 -4.18 -1.78 30.69
CA ILE A 3 -5.30 -2.64 30.29
C ILE A 3 -6.58 -2.07 30.89
N GLN A 4 -7.51 -1.64 30.03
CA GLN A 4 -8.77 -1.04 30.47
C GLN A 4 -9.88 -2.10 30.63
N ASN A 5 -9.90 -3.12 29.77
CA ASN A 5 -10.91 -4.19 29.82
C ASN A 5 -10.43 -5.48 29.14
N ILE A 6 -10.83 -6.64 29.66
CA ILE A 6 -10.62 -7.96 29.03
C ILE A 6 -11.95 -8.72 29.02
N SER A 7 -12.38 -9.17 27.84
CA SER A 7 -13.56 -10.03 27.68
C SER A 7 -13.18 -11.35 27.01
N LYS A 8 -13.36 -12.45 27.77
CA LYS A 8 -13.19 -13.81 27.23
C LYS A 8 -14.30 -14.15 26.24
N THR A 9 -15.53 -13.75 26.54
CA THR A 9 -16.71 -14.02 25.72
C THR A 9 -16.57 -13.35 24.34
N ASP A 10 -16.13 -12.10 24.31
CA ASP A 10 -15.98 -11.34 23.06
C ASP A 10 -14.63 -11.58 22.36
N LYS A 11 -13.70 -12.29 23.02
CA LYS A 11 -12.32 -12.49 22.58
C LYS A 11 -11.59 -11.18 22.29
N LYS A 12 -11.75 -10.18 23.17
CA LYS A 12 -11.24 -8.82 22.99
C LYS A 12 -10.54 -8.30 24.25
N VAL A 13 -9.56 -7.44 24.02
CA VAL A 13 -8.92 -6.60 25.04
C VAL A 13 -8.97 -5.14 24.59
N VAL A 14 -9.21 -4.24 25.52
CA VAL A 14 -9.07 -2.79 25.32
C VAL A 14 -7.84 -2.35 26.10
N VAL A 15 -6.87 -1.80 25.40
CA VAL A 15 -5.62 -1.30 25.97
C VAL A 15 -5.41 0.16 25.60
N GLU A 16 -4.83 0.91 26.51
CA GLU A 16 -4.27 2.23 26.27
C GLU A 16 -2.76 2.09 26.06
N LEU A 17 -2.28 2.64 24.95
CA LEU A 17 -0.89 2.63 24.55
C LEU A 17 -0.43 4.07 24.40
N ASN A 18 0.74 4.40 24.95
CA ASN A 18 1.39 5.67 24.69
C ASN A 18 2.30 5.58 23.45
N SER A 19 2.94 6.69 23.09
CA SER A 19 3.86 6.74 21.94
C SER A 19 5.01 5.73 22.07
N ASP A 20 5.60 5.56 23.25
CA ASP A 20 6.73 4.63 23.46
C ASP A 20 6.30 3.16 23.32
N ASP A 21 5.12 2.81 23.82
CA ASP A 21 4.53 1.49 23.64
C ASP A 21 4.37 1.17 22.14
N LEU A 22 3.79 2.12 21.39
CA LEU A 22 3.56 1.98 19.95
C LEU A 22 4.86 1.84 19.16
N VAL A 23 5.90 2.61 19.50
CA VAL A 23 7.23 2.50 18.90
C VAL A 23 7.82 1.11 19.15
N ASN A 24 7.80 0.64 20.39
CA ASN A 24 8.35 -0.67 20.73
C ASN A 24 7.61 -1.82 20.06
N ILE A 25 6.28 -1.76 20.01
CA ILE A 25 5.45 -2.76 19.31
C ILE A 25 5.76 -2.74 17.81
N CYS A 26 5.82 -1.56 17.17
CA CYS A 26 6.13 -1.45 15.75
C CYS A 26 7.54 -1.98 15.44
N ASN A 27 8.52 -1.73 16.28
CA ASN A 27 9.89 -2.25 16.11
C ASN A 27 9.92 -3.78 16.22
N ALA A 28 9.16 -4.36 17.16
CA ALA A 28 9.04 -5.82 17.28
C ALA A 28 8.37 -6.46 16.05
N LEU A 29 7.30 -5.83 15.54
CA LEU A 29 6.64 -6.26 14.31
C LEU A 29 7.58 -6.13 13.10
N TYR A 30 8.31 -5.03 12.98
CA TYR A 30 9.31 -4.83 11.94
C TYR A 30 10.37 -5.93 11.94
N ALA A 31 10.93 -6.26 13.11
CA ALA A 31 11.95 -7.30 13.26
C ALA A 31 11.48 -8.70 12.81
N THR A 32 10.17 -8.92 12.80
CA THR A 32 9.56 -10.20 12.37
C THR A 32 8.89 -10.12 11.00
N TYR A 33 8.95 -8.96 10.33
CA TYR A 33 8.23 -8.68 9.08
C TYR A 33 8.51 -9.71 8.00
N ASP A 34 9.77 -10.01 7.70
CA ASP A 34 10.13 -10.94 6.61
C ASP A 34 9.56 -12.36 6.80
N ARG A 35 9.36 -12.77 8.05
CA ARG A 35 8.77 -14.07 8.39
C ARG A 35 7.26 -14.07 8.15
N TYR A 36 6.58 -12.96 8.38
CA TYR A 36 5.12 -12.87 8.40
C TYR A 36 4.52 -12.03 7.26
N LYS A 37 5.33 -11.50 6.33
CA LYS A 37 4.87 -10.67 5.19
C LYS A 37 3.91 -11.33 4.21
N LYS A 38 3.62 -12.63 4.37
CA LYS A 38 2.58 -13.37 3.62
C LYS A 38 1.29 -13.57 4.41
N ASN A 39 1.23 -13.13 5.66
CA ASN A 39 0.05 -13.28 6.51
C ASN A 39 -0.78 -11.98 6.44
N PRO A 40 -1.99 -12.01 5.85
CA PRO A 40 -2.82 -10.81 5.70
C PRO A 40 -3.16 -10.13 7.03
N ARG A 41 -3.41 -10.91 8.08
CA ARG A 41 -3.75 -10.39 9.41
C ARG A 41 -2.56 -9.68 10.07
N PHE A 42 -1.35 -10.20 9.88
CA PHE A 42 -0.12 -9.55 10.35
C PHE A 42 0.09 -8.21 9.65
N LEU A 43 -0.06 -8.17 8.33
CA LEU A 43 0.11 -6.95 7.53
C LEU A 43 -0.92 -5.88 7.91
N GLN A 44 -2.18 -6.27 8.10
CA GLN A 44 -3.24 -5.36 8.56
C GLN A 44 -2.89 -4.77 9.93
N LEU A 45 -2.62 -5.63 10.93
CA LEU A 45 -2.27 -5.21 12.29
C LEU A 45 -1.07 -4.27 12.30
N TYR A 46 -0.02 -4.62 11.55
CA TYR A 46 1.19 -3.83 11.50
C TYR A 46 0.94 -2.45 10.87
N SER A 47 0.17 -2.39 9.78
CA SER A 47 -0.17 -1.12 9.12
C SER A 47 -1.02 -0.20 10.00
N ASP A 48 -1.96 -0.76 10.77
CA ASP A 48 -2.80 0.02 11.69
C ASP A 48 -1.98 0.57 12.86
N LEU A 49 -1.01 -0.21 13.35
CA LEU A 49 -0.09 0.23 14.41
C LEU A 49 0.91 1.28 13.91
N MET A 50 1.39 1.21 12.66
CA MET A 50 2.19 2.28 12.06
C MET A 50 1.42 3.60 12.06
N MET A 51 0.15 3.55 11.63
CA MET A 51 -0.72 4.73 11.61
C MET A 51 -0.91 5.32 13.00
N ALA A 52 -1.23 4.47 13.99
CA ALA A 52 -1.37 4.89 15.38
C ALA A 52 -0.08 5.47 15.94
N ARG A 53 1.08 4.83 15.68
CA ARG A 53 2.40 5.31 16.11
C ARG A 53 2.68 6.70 15.56
N ASP A 54 2.55 6.90 14.24
CA ASP A 54 2.95 8.15 13.61
C ASP A 54 2.03 9.32 13.98
N LEU A 55 0.71 9.07 14.06
CA LEU A 55 -0.24 10.06 14.58
C LEU A 55 0.01 10.40 16.04
N CYS A 56 0.32 9.40 16.89
CA CYS A 56 0.58 9.62 18.31
C CYS A 56 1.92 10.33 18.56
N GLN A 57 2.96 9.98 17.79
CA GLN A 57 4.32 10.47 17.98
C GLN A 57 4.56 11.83 17.33
N TYR A 58 4.04 12.03 16.12
CA TYR A 58 4.34 13.22 15.30
C TYR A 58 3.12 14.11 15.07
N GLY A 59 1.90 13.65 15.40
CA GLY A 59 0.67 14.40 15.17
C GLY A 59 0.21 14.47 13.71
N HIS A 60 0.89 13.77 12.80
CA HIS A 60 0.57 13.74 11.37
C HIS A 60 1.06 12.45 10.71
N LEU A 61 0.61 12.21 9.46
CA LEU A 61 1.15 11.19 8.57
C LEU A 61 1.83 11.90 7.40
N ASP A 62 3.12 11.62 7.21
CA ASP A 62 3.85 12.11 6.03
C ASP A 62 3.78 11.10 4.88
N ASP A 63 4.31 11.49 3.72
CA ASP A 63 4.32 10.65 2.52
C ASP A 63 5.07 9.32 2.73
N PHE A 64 6.10 9.32 3.57
CA PHE A 64 6.90 8.12 3.86
C PHE A 64 6.10 7.10 4.70
N SER A 65 5.40 7.57 5.72
CA SER A 65 4.47 6.80 6.54
C SER A 65 3.33 6.25 5.70
N LEU A 66 2.69 7.10 4.88
CA LEU A 66 1.61 6.69 3.98
C LEU A 66 2.07 5.62 3.01
N GLN A 67 3.24 5.79 2.38
CA GLN A 67 3.80 4.79 1.46
C GLN A 67 4.01 3.44 2.16
N SER A 68 4.49 3.44 3.40
CA SER A 68 4.74 2.21 4.18
C SER A 68 3.45 1.49 4.57
N ILE A 69 2.43 2.24 4.98
CA ILE A 69 1.09 1.72 5.30
C ILE A 69 0.46 1.09 4.05
N VAL A 70 0.46 1.83 2.93
CA VAL A 70 -0.10 1.35 1.65
C VAL A 70 0.62 0.09 1.18
N LYS A 71 1.96 0.04 1.25
CA LYS A 71 2.73 -1.17 0.91
C LYS A 71 2.30 -2.38 1.74
N CYS A 72 2.10 -2.21 3.05
CA CYS A 72 1.64 -3.31 3.91
C CYS A 72 0.24 -3.78 3.53
N ARG A 73 -0.70 -2.85 3.33
CA ARG A 73 -2.10 -3.17 2.99
C ARG A 73 -2.22 -3.81 1.61
N ASN A 74 -1.48 -3.32 0.61
CA ASN A 74 -1.43 -3.90 -0.73
C ASN A 74 -0.74 -5.28 -0.77
N SER A 75 0.13 -5.58 0.19
CA SER A 75 0.73 -6.90 0.32
C SER A 75 -0.21 -7.93 0.96
N SER A 76 -1.34 -7.50 1.51
CA SER A 76 -2.38 -8.40 2.00
C SER A 76 -3.24 -8.88 0.84
N GLU A 77 -3.77 -10.10 0.89
CA GLU A 77 -4.63 -10.69 -0.17
C GLU A 77 -5.88 -9.85 -0.49
N GLN A 78 -6.22 -8.88 0.37
CA GLN A 78 -7.37 -7.99 0.20
C GLN A 78 -7.01 -6.63 -0.42
N GLY A 79 -5.72 -6.29 -0.52
CA GLY A 79 -5.26 -5.02 -1.09
C GLY A 79 -5.90 -3.78 -0.45
N LEU A 80 -5.69 -2.61 -1.04
CA LEU A 80 -6.70 -1.56 -0.99
C LEU A 80 -7.69 -1.85 -2.12
N ASP A 81 -8.97 -1.91 -1.79
CA ASP A 81 -10.05 -2.09 -2.77
C ASP A 81 -10.11 -0.86 -3.68
N GLY A 82 -9.61 -0.99 -4.91
CA GLY A 82 -9.55 0.09 -5.90
C GLY A 82 -8.62 1.25 -5.49
N VAL A 83 -7.57 1.52 -6.27
CA VAL A 83 -6.67 2.68 -6.03
C VAL A 83 -6.84 3.76 -7.09
N LEU A 84 -7.57 3.45 -8.17
CA LEU A 84 -7.80 4.35 -9.29
C LEU A 84 -9.11 5.13 -9.12
N SER A 85 -9.12 6.36 -9.62
CA SER A 85 -10.36 7.14 -9.78
C SER A 85 -11.23 6.54 -10.89
N ASP A 86 -12.54 6.86 -10.90
CA ASP A 86 -13.45 6.40 -11.95
C ASP A 86 -12.94 6.76 -13.36
N ASP A 87 -12.42 7.98 -13.56
CA ASP A 87 -11.83 8.42 -14.84
C ASP A 87 -10.58 7.59 -15.24
N ASP A 88 -9.72 7.26 -14.26
CA ASP A 88 -8.56 6.40 -14.50
C ASP A 88 -8.99 4.97 -14.82
N ILE A 89 -10.08 4.49 -14.22
CA ILE A 89 -10.67 3.17 -14.49
C ILE A 89 -11.23 3.14 -15.92
N ASP A 90 -11.97 4.17 -16.34
CA ASP A 90 -12.51 4.27 -17.70
C ASP A 90 -11.38 4.33 -18.73
N THR A 91 -10.36 5.14 -18.47
CA THR A 91 -9.14 5.18 -19.30
C THR A 91 -8.48 3.81 -19.38
N PHE A 92 -8.30 3.14 -18.23
CA PHE A 92 -7.69 1.81 -18.17
C PHE A 92 -8.52 0.75 -18.92
N ASN A 93 -9.83 0.76 -18.77
CA ASN A 93 -10.69 -0.23 -19.42
C ASN A 93 -10.77 0.02 -20.94
N SER A 94 -10.82 1.28 -21.39
CA SER A 94 -10.90 1.60 -22.82
C SER A 94 -9.73 1.04 -23.63
N TYR A 95 -8.49 1.13 -23.12
CA TYR A 95 -7.31 0.58 -23.79
C TYR A 95 -7.25 -0.96 -23.72
N LEU A 96 -7.77 -1.57 -22.64
CA LEU A 96 -7.89 -3.03 -22.54
C LEU A 96 -8.91 -3.58 -23.53
N GLU A 97 -10.08 -2.95 -23.65
CA GLU A 97 -11.16 -3.36 -24.55
C GLU A 97 -10.75 -3.27 -26.02
N ASN A 98 -9.93 -2.28 -26.37
CA ASN A 98 -9.38 -2.11 -27.72
C ASN A 98 -8.24 -3.10 -28.05
N ASN A 99 -7.76 -3.87 -27.06
CA ASN A 99 -6.70 -4.88 -27.19
C ASN A 99 -5.39 -4.34 -27.83
N ASP A 100 -5.08 -3.05 -27.65
CA ASP A 100 -3.88 -2.39 -28.19
C ASP A 100 -3.01 -1.81 -27.06
N ILE A 101 -2.47 -2.72 -26.25
CA ILE A 101 -1.52 -2.39 -25.18
C ILE A 101 -0.25 -1.68 -25.71
N PRO A 102 0.32 -2.03 -26.89
CA PRO A 102 1.43 -1.27 -27.45
C PRO A 102 1.11 0.21 -27.69
N ALA A 103 -0.05 0.53 -28.27
CA ALA A 103 -0.47 1.92 -28.45
C ALA A 103 -0.75 2.61 -27.11
N ALA A 104 -1.36 1.90 -26.16
CA ALA A 104 -1.62 2.41 -24.81
C ALA A 104 -0.32 2.93 -24.14
N PHE A 105 0.77 2.17 -24.19
CA PHE A 105 2.07 2.60 -23.65
C PHE A 105 2.76 3.72 -24.44
N GLY A 106 2.24 4.13 -25.60
CA GLY A 106 2.63 5.36 -26.29
C GLY A 106 1.81 6.58 -25.87
N ASN A 107 0.68 6.42 -25.17
CA ASN A 107 -0.18 7.52 -24.75
C ASN A 107 0.11 7.96 -23.31
N SER A 108 0.09 9.28 -23.07
CA SER A 108 0.47 9.87 -21.78
C SER A 108 -0.54 9.61 -20.67
N ASP A 109 -1.83 9.53 -21.00
CA ASP A 109 -2.93 9.25 -20.07
C ASP A 109 -2.84 7.83 -19.52
N TRP A 110 -2.69 6.82 -20.37
CA TRP A 110 -2.44 5.45 -19.97
C TRP A 110 -1.14 5.32 -19.17
N CYS A 111 -0.06 5.97 -19.62
CA CYS A 111 1.20 5.97 -18.87
C CYS A 111 1.05 6.57 -17.48
N ALA A 112 0.21 7.60 -17.30
CA ALA A 112 -0.10 8.18 -16.00
C ALA A 112 -0.88 7.19 -15.12
N VAL A 113 -1.89 6.50 -15.68
CA VAL A 113 -2.63 5.44 -14.97
C VAL A 113 -1.70 4.29 -14.57
N TYR A 114 -0.90 3.79 -15.52
CA TYR A 114 0.11 2.76 -15.25
C TYR A 114 1.04 3.17 -14.12
N LYS A 115 1.56 4.41 -14.14
CA LYS A 115 2.41 4.95 -13.08
C LYS A 115 1.72 4.97 -11.71
N LYS A 116 0.42 5.29 -11.64
CA LYS A 116 -0.36 5.22 -10.38
C LYS A 116 -0.44 3.78 -9.84
N ILE A 117 -0.57 2.79 -10.72
CA ILE A 117 -0.69 1.37 -10.33
C ILE A 117 0.65 0.79 -9.88
N VAL A 118 1.70 0.95 -10.70
CA VAL A 118 2.99 0.25 -10.48
C VAL A 118 4.05 1.12 -9.79
N GLY A 119 3.75 2.39 -9.55
CA GLY A 119 4.68 3.41 -9.05
C GLY A 119 5.83 3.69 -10.03
N ASP A 120 6.73 4.60 -9.64
CA ASP A 120 7.98 4.82 -10.39
C ASP A 120 8.79 3.51 -10.54
N HIS A 121 8.68 2.63 -9.54
CA HIS A 121 9.41 1.37 -9.51
C HIS A 121 9.02 0.40 -10.64
N GLY A 122 7.76 0.45 -11.09
CA GLY A 122 7.29 -0.36 -12.20
C GLY A 122 7.92 0.03 -13.53
N LYS A 123 8.16 1.32 -13.78
CA LYS A 123 8.92 1.77 -14.96
C LYS A 123 10.35 1.21 -14.94
N PHE A 124 11.01 1.21 -13.78
CA PHE A 124 12.36 0.64 -13.63
C PHE A 124 12.40 -0.88 -13.80
N ARG A 125 11.34 -1.58 -13.36
CA ARG A 125 11.22 -3.05 -13.44
C ARG A 125 10.60 -3.55 -14.75
N ALA A 126 10.10 -2.65 -15.60
CA ALA A 126 9.53 -2.99 -16.89
C ALA A 126 10.57 -3.73 -17.75
N GLY A 127 10.12 -4.77 -18.46
CA GLY A 127 10.96 -5.42 -19.48
C GLY A 127 11.18 -4.51 -20.68
N GLU A 128 12.17 -4.84 -21.51
CA GLU A 128 12.55 -4.05 -22.69
C GLU A 128 11.38 -3.79 -23.65
N LYS A 129 10.43 -4.73 -23.75
CA LYS A 129 9.24 -4.56 -24.59
C LYS A 129 8.39 -3.35 -24.19
N ILE A 130 8.14 -3.17 -22.89
CA ILE A 130 7.34 -2.06 -22.36
C ILE A 130 8.13 -0.75 -22.43
N LYS A 131 9.42 -0.78 -22.10
CA LYS A 131 10.30 0.40 -22.22
C LYS A 131 10.34 0.92 -23.66
N ASN A 132 10.46 0.02 -24.64
CA ASN A 132 10.45 0.36 -26.06
C ASN A 132 9.12 0.92 -26.55
N TRP A 133 8.00 0.60 -25.89
CA TRP A 133 6.72 1.23 -26.21
C TRP A 133 6.63 2.64 -25.65
N MET A 134 7.08 2.84 -24.41
CA MET A 134 7.12 4.16 -23.76
C MET A 134 8.10 5.13 -24.42
N ALA A 135 9.20 4.64 -25.00
CA ALA A 135 10.24 5.48 -25.60
C ALA A 135 9.92 5.96 -27.03
N ARG A 136 8.76 5.59 -27.61
CA ARG A 136 8.42 5.94 -29.00
C ARG A 136 8.02 7.41 -29.22
N GLU A 137 7.90 8.21 -28.16
CA GLU A 137 7.54 9.64 -28.24
C GLU A 137 8.41 10.56 -27.33
N GLU A 138 9.67 10.22 -27.06
CA GLU A 138 10.70 11.25 -26.79
C GLU A 138 11.38 11.66 -28.11
#